data_AF-A0A6P6FRM9-F1
#
_entry.id   AF-A0A6P6FRM9-F1
#
_cell.length_a   1.000
_cell.length_b   1.000
_cell.length_c   1.000
_cell.angle_alpha   90.00
_cell.angle_beta   90.00
_cell.angle_gamma   90.00
#
_symmetry.space_group_name_H-M   'P 1'
#
loop_
_entity.id
_entity.type
_entity.pdbx_description
1 polymer ?
#
loop_
_entity_poly.entity_id
_entity_poly.type
_entity_poly.pdbx_seq_one_letter_code
_entity_poly.pdbx_strand_id
1 'polypeptide(L)'
;DFFIFFSFLDTCQDFTEYTNFEECLEYIEDYMLNHGPFDGFLGFSQGAFLSAAFPGMQKEGVALRKVPKIKFVIIISGGKFGGFKFGKPTLAANAFSSPIHCPSLHLIGETDFLKAEGIALLESFVEPVVIHHPRGHTVPRLG
;
A
#
# COMPACT_ATOMS: atom_id res chain seq x y z
N ASP A 1 1.84 -17.81 -8.12
CA ASP A 1 1.52 -17.10 -6.87
C ASP A 1 2.77 -16.48 -6.28
N PHE A 2 3.24 -15.39 -6.90
CA PHE A 2 4.28 -14.54 -6.32
C PHE A 2 3.66 -13.17 -6.08
N PHE A 3 3.93 -12.60 -4.91
CA PHE A 3 3.59 -11.22 -4.57
C PHE A 3 4.88 -10.53 -4.12
N ILE A 4 4.97 -9.22 -4.33
CA ILE A 4 6.17 -8.48 -3.92
C ILE A 4 5.98 -7.97 -2.49
N PHE A 5 6.99 -8.23 -1.64
CA PHE A 5 7.08 -7.64 -0.31
C PHE A 5 7.89 -6.36 -0.34
N PHE A 6 7.29 -5.24 0.10
CA PHE A 6 8.01 -3.99 0.31
C PHE A 6 8.05 -3.59 1.78
N SER A 7 9.27 -3.34 2.24
CA SER A 7 9.65 -2.53 3.38
C SER A 7 10.76 -1.62 2.85
N PHE A 8 10.90 -0.39 3.33
CA PHE A 8 11.89 0.63 2.89
C PHE A 8 11.44 1.56 1.75
N LEU A 9 10.75 2.64 2.15
CA LEU A 9 10.96 3.96 1.56
C LEU A 9 11.81 4.76 2.58
N ASP A 10 12.78 5.55 2.11
CA ASP A 10 13.43 6.56 2.94
C ASP A 10 12.49 7.77 3.05
N THR A 11 11.76 7.88 4.14
CA THR A 11 10.88 9.03 4.43
C THR A 11 11.58 10.05 5.31
N CYS A 12 11.33 11.34 5.07
CA CYS A 12 11.58 12.38 6.05
C CYS A 12 10.92 12.03 7.39
N GLN A 13 11.56 12.42 8.50
CA GLN A 13 11.23 12.01 9.87
C GLN A 13 9.76 12.31 10.28
N ASP A 14 9.09 13.21 9.56
CA ASP A 14 7.70 13.64 9.81
C ASP A 14 6.67 13.09 8.80
N PHE A 15 7.08 12.25 7.84
CA PHE A 15 6.21 11.59 6.83
C PHE A 15 5.33 12.52 5.96
N THR A 16 5.68 13.80 5.88
CA THR A 16 4.98 14.84 5.10
C THR A 16 5.50 14.96 3.66
N GLU A 17 6.76 14.57 3.44
CA GLU A 17 7.44 14.65 2.15
C GLU A 17 8.01 13.28 1.76
N TYR A 18 7.87 12.96 0.46
CA TYR A 18 8.36 11.73 -0.14
C TYR A 18 9.35 12.10 -1.25
N THR A 19 10.64 11.93 -0.98
CA THR A 19 11.69 12.09 -1.99
C THR A 19 11.86 10.80 -2.78
N ASN A 20 12.23 10.90 -4.07
CA ASN A 20 12.48 9.76 -4.96
C ASN A 20 11.28 8.82 -5.13
N PHE A 21 10.06 9.33 -4.99
CA PHE A 21 8.84 8.53 -5.11
C PHE A 21 8.73 7.94 -6.53
N GLU A 22 8.91 8.76 -7.55
CA GLU A 22 8.91 8.38 -8.96
C GLU A 22 9.96 7.30 -9.27
N GLU A 23 11.20 7.50 -8.82
CA GLU A 23 12.30 6.53 -9.01
C GLU A 23 11.99 5.18 -8.35
N CYS A 24 11.36 5.20 -7.16
CA CYS A 24 10.89 3.99 -6.51
C CYS A 24 9.82 3.27 -7.37
N LEU A 25 8.84 4.00 -7.91
CA LEU A 25 7.81 3.41 -8.77
C LEU A 25 8.40 2.78 -10.04
N GLU A 26 9.37 3.45 -10.67
CA GLU A 26 10.08 2.93 -11.85
C GLU A 26 10.85 1.65 -11.50
N TYR A 27 11.59 1.65 -10.40
CA TYR A 27 12.29 0.45 -9.92
C TYR A 27 11.33 -0.73 -9.70
N ILE A 28 10.16 -0.49 -9.08
CA ILE A 28 9.16 -1.52 -8.82
C ILE A 28 8.59 -2.07 -10.13
N GLU A 29 8.23 -1.20 -11.08
CA GLU A 29 7.73 -1.60 -12.40
C GLU A 29 8.78 -2.44 -13.16
N ASP A 30 10.03 -1.99 -13.18
CA ASP A 30 11.13 -2.70 -13.84
C ASP A 30 11.44 -4.04 -13.16
N TYR A 31 11.40 -4.10 -11.84
CA TYR A 31 11.57 -5.35 -11.11
C TYR A 31 10.46 -6.36 -11.46
N MET A 32 9.21 -5.91 -11.50
CA MET A 32 8.06 -6.72 -11.89
C MET A 32 8.16 -7.24 -13.32
N LEU A 33 8.64 -6.41 -14.26
CA LEU A 33 8.84 -6.82 -15.64
C LEU A 33 9.90 -7.92 -15.78
N ASN A 34 10.98 -7.82 -15.00
CA ASN A 34 12.12 -8.73 -15.11
C ASN A 34 11.98 -10.03 -14.28
N HIS A 35 11.15 -10.04 -13.23
CA HIS A 35 11.04 -11.16 -12.28
C HIS A 35 9.61 -11.71 -12.13
N GLY A 36 8.67 -11.16 -12.89
CA GLY A 36 7.27 -11.57 -12.87
C GLY A 36 7.02 -12.94 -13.52
N PRO A 37 5.74 -13.36 -13.56
CA PRO A 37 4.56 -12.56 -13.20
C PRO A 37 4.32 -12.48 -11.68
N PHE A 38 3.84 -11.31 -11.23
CA PHE A 38 3.33 -11.10 -9.89
C PHE A 38 1.84 -10.82 -9.94
N ASP A 39 1.09 -11.42 -9.02
CA ASP A 39 -0.38 -11.27 -8.98
C ASP A 39 -0.82 -10.13 -8.06
N GLY A 40 0.03 -9.71 -7.12
CA GLY A 40 -0.35 -8.74 -6.11
C GLY A 40 0.83 -8.19 -5.32
N PHE A 41 0.50 -7.35 -4.34
CA PHE A 41 1.47 -6.74 -3.42
C PHE A 41 1.18 -7.14 -1.98
N LEU A 42 2.24 -7.32 -1.20
CA LEU A 42 2.17 -7.36 0.26
C LEU A 42 3.05 -6.23 0.81
N GLY A 43 2.45 -5.34 1.58
CA GLY A 43 3.15 -4.21 2.16
C GLY A 43 3.09 -4.22 3.68
N PHE A 44 4.19 -3.85 4.32
CA PHE A 44 4.23 -3.52 5.75
C PHE A 44 4.62 -2.06 5.94
N SER A 45 3.97 -1.36 6.87
CA SER A 45 4.27 0.04 7.19
C SER A 45 4.24 0.89 5.92
N GLN A 46 5.31 1.58 5.55
CA GLN A 46 5.41 2.38 4.32
C GLN A 46 5.11 1.59 3.04
N GLY A 47 5.55 0.32 2.97
CA GLY A 47 5.22 -0.54 1.84
C GLY A 47 3.72 -0.85 1.76
N ALA A 48 3.01 -0.80 2.89
CA ALA A 48 1.56 -0.95 2.95
C ALA A 48 0.82 0.28 2.40
N PHE A 49 1.34 1.50 2.60
CA PHE A 49 0.81 2.72 1.97
C PHE A 49 0.93 2.65 0.44
N LEU A 50 2.11 2.27 -0.06
CA LEU A 50 2.34 2.05 -1.49
C LEU A 50 1.41 0.97 -2.04
N SER A 51 1.39 -0.20 -1.41
CA SER A 51 0.54 -1.34 -1.83
C SER A 51 -0.93 -0.95 -1.88
N ALA A 52 -1.40 -0.17 -0.91
CA ALA A 52 -2.79 0.30 -0.89
C ALA A 52 -3.10 1.31 -2.01
N ALA A 53 -2.13 2.16 -2.39
CA ALA A 53 -2.32 3.17 -3.43
C ALA A 53 -2.19 2.60 -4.85
N PHE A 54 -1.40 1.54 -5.05
CA PHE A 54 -1.10 1.00 -6.38
C PHE A 54 -2.31 0.64 -7.23
N PRO A 55 -3.37 -0.02 -6.72
CA PRO A 55 -4.56 -0.30 -7.54
C PRO A 55 -5.19 0.96 -8.13
N GLY A 56 -5.27 2.04 -7.33
CA GLY A 56 -5.78 3.33 -7.78
C GLY A 56 -4.83 4.02 -8.75
N MET A 57 -3.53 4.06 -8.42
CA MET A 57 -2.51 4.66 -9.29
C MET A 57 -2.39 3.94 -10.64
N GLN A 58 -2.53 2.61 -10.67
CA GLN A 58 -2.55 1.83 -11.90
C GLN A 58 -3.81 2.12 -12.72
N LYS A 59 -4.97 2.27 -12.07
CA LYS A 59 -6.22 2.67 -12.73
C LYS A 59 -6.12 4.07 -13.34
N GLU A 60 -5.49 5.01 -12.66
CA GLU A 60 -5.25 6.37 -13.16
C GLU A 60 -4.14 6.43 -14.24
N GLY A 61 -3.43 5.33 -14.47
CA GLY A 61 -2.37 5.26 -15.48
C GLY A 61 -1.10 6.01 -15.11
N VAL A 62 -0.85 6.25 -13.81
CA VAL A 62 0.30 7.01 -13.31
C VAL A 62 1.40 6.15 -12.70
N ALA A 63 1.14 4.86 -12.45
CA ALA A 63 2.13 3.88 -12.02
C ALA A 63 1.81 2.48 -12.57
N LEU A 64 2.81 1.58 -12.62
CA LEU A 64 2.63 0.16 -12.99
C LEU A 64 1.88 -0.03 -14.33
N ARG A 65 2.22 0.81 -15.30
CA ARG A 65 1.57 0.92 -16.62
C ARG A 65 1.98 -0.21 -17.56
N LYS A 66 3.18 -0.77 -17.37
CA LYS A 66 3.75 -1.82 -18.24
C LYS A 66 3.52 -3.24 -17.72
N VAL A 67 2.96 -3.40 -16.52
CA VAL A 67 2.73 -4.69 -15.88
C VAL A 67 1.24 -5.05 -15.88
N PRO A 68 0.88 -6.35 -15.75
CA PRO A 68 -0.51 -6.76 -15.66
C PRO A 68 -1.26 -6.08 -14.49
N LYS A 69 -2.60 -6.08 -14.60
CA LYS A 69 -3.47 -5.55 -13.55
C LYS A 69 -3.25 -6.28 -12.23
N ILE A 70 -3.13 -5.51 -11.14
CA ILE A 70 -3.03 -6.02 -9.78
C ILE A 70 -4.30 -6.80 -9.42
N LYS A 71 -4.14 -8.05 -9.00
CA LYS A 71 -5.26 -8.94 -8.65
C LYS A 71 -5.63 -8.88 -7.18
N PHE A 72 -4.67 -8.58 -6.29
CA PHE A 72 -4.95 -8.39 -4.86
C PHE A 72 -3.84 -7.60 -4.15
N VAL A 73 -4.17 -7.08 -2.96
CA VAL A 73 -3.20 -6.45 -2.05
C VAL A 73 -3.34 -6.98 -0.62
N ILE A 74 -2.22 -7.12 0.08
CA ILE A 74 -2.16 -7.44 1.51
C ILE A 74 -1.47 -6.28 2.22
N ILE A 75 -2.17 -5.66 3.15
CA ILE A 75 -1.81 -4.40 3.78
C ILE A 75 -1.63 -4.67 5.27
N ILE A 76 -0.41 -4.53 5.77
CA ILE A 76 -0.06 -4.76 7.17
C ILE A 76 0.39 -3.44 7.79
N SER A 77 -0.30 -2.97 8.83
CA SER A 77 0.04 -1.68 9.47
C SER A 77 0.14 -0.52 8.47
N GLY A 78 -0.82 -0.42 7.54
CA GLY A 78 -0.85 0.60 6.49
C GLY A 78 -1.82 1.75 6.75
N GLY A 79 -1.88 2.66 5.79
CA GLY A 79 -2.79 3.81 5.78
C GLY A 79 -2.90 4.42 4.38
N LYS A 80 -3.52 5.59 4.29
CA LYS A 80 -3.73 6.34 3.05
C LYS A 80 -2.73 7.48 2.91
N PHE A 81 -2.14 7.64 1.72
CA PHE A 81 -1.46 8.89 1.36
C PHE A 81 -2.45 10.06 1.38
N GLY A 82 -2.07 11.17 2.03
CA GLY A 82 -2.99 12.27 2.32
C GLY A 82 -4.01 11.98 3.43
N GLY A 83 -3.73 10.98 4.29
CA GLY A 83 -4.44 10.77 5.56
C GLY A 83 -4.16 11.88 6.57
N PHE A 84 -4.63 11.71 7.82
CA PHE A 84 -4.57 12.79 8.83
C PHE A 84 -3.15 13.20 9.21
N LYS A 85 -2.19 12.28 9.06
CA LYS A 85 -0.77 12.47 9.44
C LYS A 85 0.22 12.40 8.29
N PHE A 86 -0.23 12.04 7.08
CA PHE A 86 0.67 11.66 6.00
C PHE A 86 0.54 12.59 4.81
N GLY A 87 1.69 12.97 4.25
CA GLY A 87 1.75 13.70 2.99
C GLY A 87 1.08 12.94 1.85
N LYS A 88 0.82 13.65 0.75
CA LYS A 88 0.23 13.08 -0.46
C LYS A 88 1.16 13.31 -1.64
N PRO A 89 1.92 12.29 -2.09
CA PRO A 89 2.67 12.39 -3.34
C PRO A 89 1.77 12.77 -4.50
N THR A 90 2.25 13.60 -5.43
CA THR A 90 1.46 14.09 -6.57
C THR A 90 0.89 12.93 -7.39
N LEU A 91 1.70 11.89 -7.66
CA LEU A 91 1.23 10.70 -8.39
C LEU A 91 0.20 9.87 -7.62
N ALA A 92 0.18 9.94 -6.29
CA ALA A 92 -0.80 9.25 -5.46
C ALA A 92 -2.06 10.11 -5.18
N ALA A 93 -2.14 11.33 -5.72
CA ALA A 93 -3.16 12.30 -5.35
C ALA A 93 -4.61 11.81 -5.56
N ASN A 94 -4.81 10.98 -6.58
CA ASN A 94 -6.08 10.39 -6.98
C ASN A 94 -6.19 8.89 -6.69
N ALA A 95 -5.20 8.29 -6.01
CA ALA A 95 -5.17 6.84 -5.76
C ALA A 95 -6.41 6.31 -5.02
N PHE A 96 -7.09 7.19 -4.28
CA PHE A 96 -8.28 6.86 -3.48
C PHE A 96 -9.47 7.78 -3.83
N SER A 97 -9.53 8.31 -5.07
CA SER A 97 -10.61 9.21 -5.53
C SER A 97 -11.94 8.48 -5.82
N SER A 98 -11.87 7.15 -5.99
CA SER A 98 -13.01 6.27 -6.22
C SER A 98 -12.80 4.95 -5.48
N PRO A 99 -13.87 4.19 -5.17
CA PRO A 99 -13.73 2.90 -4.49
C PRO A 99 -12.79 1.95 -5.24
N ILE A 100 -11.87 1.33 -4.49
CA ILE A 100 -10.92 0.36 -5.00
C ILE A 100 -11.58 -1.03 -4.99
N HIS A 101 -11.81 -1.57 -6.18
CA HIS A 101 -12.37 -2.91 -6.37
C HIS A 101 -11.32 -4.04 -6.35
N CYS A 102 -10.04 -3.70 -6.17
CA CYS A 102 -8.99 -4.71 -6.03
C CYS A 102 -9.18 -5.43 -4.68
N PRO A 103 -9.34 -6.78 -4.66
CA PRO A 103 -9.42 -7.54 -3.42
C PRO A 103 -8.29 -7.19 -2.45
N SER A 104 -8.63 -6.95 -1.20
CA SER A 104 -7.66 -6.51 -0.19
C SER A 104 -7.81 -7.25 1.14
N LEU A 105 -6.69 -7.66 1.72
CA LEU A 105 -6.59 -8.12 3.09
C LEU A 105 -5.85 -7.08 3.94
N HIS A 106 -6.45 -6.65 5.05
CA HIS A 106 -5.89 -5.67 5.97
C HIS A 106 -5.61 -6.33 7.32
N LEU A 107 -4.36 -6.24 7.77
CA LEU A 107 -3.93 -6.68 9.10
C LEU A 107 -3.68 -5.44 9.96
N ILE A 108 -4.55 -5.25 10.97
CA ILE A 108 -4.57 -4.07 11.83
C ILE A 108 -4.17 -4.45 13.26
N GLY A 109 -3.13 -3.81 13.77
CA GLY A 109 -2.70 -3.96 15.15
C GLY A 109 -3.54 -3.15 16.12
N GLU A 110 -4.08 -3.79 17.16
CA GLU A 110 -4.90 -3.15 18.18
C GLU A 110 -4.15 -2.08 18.98
N THR A 111 -2.83 -2.25 19.11
CA THR A 111 -1.94 -1.29 19.79
C THR A 111 -1.00 -0.58 18.81
N ASP A 112 -1.31 -0.59 17.52
CA ASP A 112 -0.51 0.09 16.50
C ASP A 112 -0.80 1.60 16.52
N PHE A 113 0.26 2.42 16.44
CA PHE A 113 0.12 3.87 16.34
C PHE A 113 -0.53 4.32 15.02
N LEU A 114 -0.55 3.43 14.01
CA LEU A 114 -1.24 3.62 12.72
C LEU A 114 -2.65 3.02 12.68
N LYS A 115 -3.17 2.43 13.78
CA LYS A 115 -4.49 1.78 13.79
C LYS A 115 -5.60 2.66 13.19
N ALA A 116 -5.65 3.93 13.57
CA ALA A 116 -6.67 4.86 13.07
C ALA A 116 -6.57 5.08 11.55
N GLU A 117 -5.36 5.12 11.00
CA GLU A 117 -5.12 5.26 9.56
C GLU A 117 -5.48 3.98 8.81
N GLY A 118 -5.15 2.82 9.39
CA GLY A 118 -5.54 1.52 8.85
C GLY A 118 -7.06 1.34 8.81
N ILE A 119 -7.77 1.80 9.84
CA ILE A 119 -9.25 1.80 9.87
C ILE A 119 -9.82 2.75 8.81
N ALA A 120 -9.30 3.99 8.73
CA ALA A 120 -9.76 4.96 7.74
C ALA A 120 -9.52 4.49 6.29
N LEU A 121 -8.45 3.73 6.05
CA LEU A 121 -8.16 3.16 4.74
C LEU A 121 -9.23 2.18 4.26
N LEU A 122 -9.91 1.47 5.17
CA LEU A 122 -10.92 0.46 4.83
C LEU A 122 -12.05 1.03 3.96
N GLU A 123 -12.44 2.28 4.20
CA GLU A 123 -13.49 2.98 3.43
C GLU A 123 -13.13 3.17 1.94
N SER A 124 -11.84 3.08 1.60
CA SER A 124 -11.38 3.20 0.22
C SER A 124 -11.51 1.90 -0.58
N PHE A 125 -11.73 0.76 0.08
CA PHE A 125 -11.80 -0.56 -0.56
C PHE A 125 -13.23 -1.09 -0.56
N VAL A 126 -13.59 -1.79 -1.63
CA VAL A 126 -14.87 -2.53 -1.70
C VAL A 126 -14.68 -3.88 -1.03
N GLU A 127 -15.49 -4.16 -0.01
CA GLU A 127 -15.52 -5.43 0.74
C GLU A 127 -14.13 -5.91 1.20
N PRO A 128 -13.35 -5.08 1.93
CA PRO A 128 -12.04 -5.49 2.42
C PRO A 128 -12.17 -6.63 3.46
N VAL A 129 -11.26 -7.60 3.38
CA VAL A 129 -11.08 -8.59 4.46
C VAL A 129 -10.21 -7.96 5.53
N VAL A 130 -10.62 -8.03 6.80
CA VAL A 130 -9.92 -7.38 7.91
C VAL A 130 -9.60 -8.41 9.00
N ILE A 131 -8.35 -8.42 9.45
CA ILE A 131 -7.87 -9.20 10.58
C ILE A 131 -7.26 -8.26 11.60
N HIS A 132 -7.83 -8.25 12.81
CA HIS A 132 -7.28 -7.54 13.95
C HIS A 132 -6.32 -8.44 14.72
N HIS A 133 -5.20 -7.89 15.21
CA HIS A 133 -4.26 -8.62 16.06
C HIS A 133 -3.84 -7.80 17.29
N PRO A 134 -3.50 -8.43 18.43
CA PRO A 134 -3.26 -7.72 19.69
C PRO A 134 -1.94 -6.93 19.71
N ARG A 135 -1.06 -7.12 18.72
CA ARG A 135 0.26 -6.47 18.65
C ARG A 135 0.18 -5.04 18.11
N GLY A 136 1.28 -4.30 18.31
CA GLY A 136 1.47 -2.97 17.74
C GLY A 136 1.97 -3.00 16.30
N HIS A 137 2.86 -2.06 15.96
CA HIS A 137 3.42 -1.90 14.61
C HIS A 137 4.36 -3.04 14.22
N THR A 138 3.83 -4.14 13.70
CA THR A 138 4.60 -5.35 13.39
C THR A 138 3.89 -6.23 12.38
N VAL A 139 4.65 -7.08 11.68
CA VAL A 139 4.06 -8.18 10.92
C VAL A 139 3.61 -9.27 11.89
N PRO A 140 2.31 -9.58 11.98
CA PRO A 140 1.82 -10.59 12.92
C PRO A 140 2.33 -11.97 12.51
N ARG A 141 2.73 -12.76 13.51
CA ARG A 141 3.04 -14.17 13.30
C ARG A 141 1.74 -14.95 13.37
N LEU A 142 1.47 -15.77 12.36
CA LEU A 142 0.42 -16.78 12.44
C LEU A 142 0.98 -17.90 13.34
N GLY A 143 0.43 -17.99 14.55
CA GLY A 143 0.76 -19.01 15.54
C GLY A 143 -0.43 -19.92 15.78
#